data_AF-A0A6L7A5D6-F1
#
_entry.id   AF-A0A6L7A5D6-F1
#
_cell.length_a   1.000
_cell.length_b   1.000
_cell.length_c   1.000
_cell.angle_alpha   90.00
_cell.angle_beta   90.00
_cell.angle_gamma   90.00
#
_symmetry.space_group_name_H-M   'P 1'
#
loop_
_entity.id
_entity.type
_entity.pdbx_description
1 polymer ?
#
loop_
_entity_poly.entity_id
_entity_poly.type
_entity_poly.pdbx_seq_one_letter_code
_entity_poly.pdbx_strand_id
1 'polypeptide(L)' 'MKPLLDVLMILDALEKEGSFAAASAKLYKTPSALSYTVHKLESDLNIQLLDRSG' A
#
# COMPACT_ATOMS: atom_id res chain seq x y z
N MET A 1 16.02 -2.51 8.98
CA MET A 1 15.14 -1.36 8.64
C MET A 1 14.55 -1.43 7.22
N LYS A 2 14.17 -2.62 6.72
CA LYS A 2 13.57 -2.80 5.38
C LYS A 2 12.06 -2.41 5.23
N PRO A 3 11.18 -2.50 6.24
CA PRO A 3 9.74 -2.42 5.98
C PRO A 3 9.24 -1.02 5.57
N LEU A 4 9.95 0.07 5.90
CA LEU A 4 9.49 1.42 5.58
C LEU A 4 9.57 1.76 4.09
N LEU A 5 10.64 1.33 3.40
CA LEU A 5 10.83 1.72 2.00
C LEU A 5 9.81 1.02 1.08
N ASP A 6 9.53 -0.26 1.33
CA ASP A 6 8.48 -0.99 0.62
C ASP A 6 7.13 -0.28 0.78
N VAL A 7 6.76 0.07 2.01
CA VAL A 7 5.52 0.81 2.29
C VAL A 7 5.47 2.15 1.54
N LEU A 8 6.54 2.95 1.58
CA LEU A 8 6.59 4.23 0.89
C LEU A 8 6.42 4.08 -0.62
N MET A 9 7.05 3.07 -1.22
CA MET A 9 6.87 2.78 -2.65
C MET A 9 5.43 2.35 -2.98
N ILE A 10 4.77 1.63 -2.08
CA ILE A 10 3.38 1.22 -2.24
C ILE A 10 2.45 2.44 -2.19
N LEU A 11 2.66 3.34 -1.23
CA LEU A 11 1.88 4.56 -1.09
C LEU A 11 2.06 5.49 -2.31
N ASP A 12 3.30 5.69 -2.78
CA ASP A 12 3.59 6.47 -3.99
C ASP A 12 2.95 5.86 -5.25
N ALA A 13 2.98 4.52 -5.38
CA ALA A 13 2.31 3.84 -6.48
C ALA A 13 0.77 3.95 -6.37
N LEU A 14 0.21 3.83 -5.17
CA LEU A 14 -1.24 3.98 -4.96
C LEU A 14 -1.73 5.39 -5.27
N GLU A 15 -0.98 6.42 -4.87
CA GLU A 15 -1.30 7.81 -5.20
C GLU A 15 -1.33 8.04 -6.72
N LYS A 16 -0.34 7.52 -7.45
CA LYS A 16 -0.22 7.71 -8.90
C LYS A 16 -1.21 6.89 -9.71
N GLU A 17 -1.49 5.66 -9.28
CA GLU A 17 -2.27 4.69 -10.06
C GLU A 17 -3.74 4.60 -9.60
N GLY A 18 -4.08 5.15 -8.44
CA GLY A 18 -5.44 5.22 -7.89
C GLY A 18 -6.06 3.90 -7.44
N SER A 19 -5.40 2.76 -7.66
CA SER A 19 -5.91 1.46 -7.23
C SER A 19 -4.80 0.46 -6.89
N PHE A 20 -5.10 -0.48 -5.99
CA PHE A 20 -4.18 -1.58 -5.65
C PHE A 20 -3.86 -2.47 -6.86
N ALA A 21 -4.81 -2.67 -7.77
CA ALA A 21 -4.58 -3.48 -8.96
C ALA A 21 -3.52 -2.84 -9.88
N ALA A 22 -3.67 -1.55 -10.17
CA ALA A 22 -2.72 -0.82 -11.02
C ALA A 22 -1.35 -0.63 -10.34
N ALA A 23 -1.33 -0.31 -9.04
CA ALA A 23 -0.08 -0.24 -8.26
C ALA A 23 0.66 -1.60 -8.22
N SER A 24 -0.07 -2.71 -8.15
CA SER A 24 0.51 -4.06 -8.16
C SER A 24 1.20 -4.41 -9.48
N ALA A 25 0.63 -3.97 -10.60
CA ALA A 25 1.21 -4.16 -11.92
C ALA A 25 2.54 -3.39 -12.03
N LYS A 26 2.60 -2.16 -11.51
CA LYS A 26 3.81 -1.32 -11.52
C LYS A 26 4.93 -1.84 -10.61
N LEU A 27 4.56 -2.38 -9.45
CA LEU A 27 5.51 -2.89 -8.46
C LEU A 27 5.86 -4.37 -8.66
N TYR A 28 5.30 -5.03 -9.67
CA TYR A 28 5.45 -6.46 -9.93
C TYR A 28 5.14 -7.34 -8.70
N LYS A 29 4.13 -6.93 -7.93
CA LYS A 29 3.64 -7.60 -6.71
C LYS A 29 2.18 -7.96 -6.87
N THR A 30 1.62 -8.76 -5.95
CA THR A 30 0.17 -9.03 -5.95
C THR A 30 -0.60 -7.92 -5.23
N PRO A 31 -1.85 -7.60 -5.64
CA PRO A 31 -2.68 -6.62 -4.94
C PRO A 31 -2.88 -6.96 -3.46
N SER A 32 -3.02 -8.24 -3.15
CA SER A 32 -3.20 -8.73 -1.76
C SER A 32 -1.99 -8.46 -0.89
N ALA A 33 -0.77 -8.61 -1.42
CA ALA A 33 0.46 -8.32 -0.68
C ALA A 33 0.57 -6.82 -0.35
N LEU A 34 0.25 -5.95 -1.31
CA LEU A 34 0.23 -4.50 -1.10
C LEU A 34 -0.78 -4.10 -0.01
N SER A 35 -2.00 -4.62 -0.11
CA SER A 35 -3.07 -4.35 0.86
C SER A 35 -2.66 -4.78 2.27
N TYR A 36 -2.07 -5.97 2.40
CA TYR A 36 -1.57 -6.46 3.68
C TYR A 36 -0.48 -5.57 4.26
N THR A 37 0.49 -5.14 3.44
CA THR A 37 1.57 -4.26 3.89
C THR A 37 1.06 -2.91 4.37
N VAL A 38 0.09 -2.31 3.65
CA VAL A 38 -0.53 -1.05 4.08
C VAL A 38 -1.35 -1.24 5.35
N HIS A 39 -2.17 -2.28 5.44
CA HIS A 39 -2.96 -2.59 6.64
C HIS A 39 -2.07 -2.80 7.87
N LYS A 40 -0.95 -3.49 7.71
CA LYS A 40 0.00 -3.68 8.81
C LYS A 40 0.55 -2.34 9.30
N LEU A 41 0.91 -1.44 8.40
CA LEU A 41 1.38 -0.11 8.77
C LEU A 41 0.29 0.72 9.46
N GLU A 42 -0.93 0.72 8.93
CA GLU A 42 -2.09 1.37 9.55
C GLU A 42 -2.30 0.88 10.98
N SER A 43 -2.18 -0.43 11.20
CA SER A 43 -2.27 -1.04 12.54
C SER A 43 -1.09 -0.70 13.44
N ASP A 44 0.14 -0.74 12.93
CA ASP A 44 1.36 -0.49 13.70
C ASP A 44 1.44 0.97 14.16
N LEU A 45 0.94 1.90 13.34
CA LEU A 45 0.90 3.34 13.64
C LEU A 45 -0.42 3.79 14.26
N ASN A 46 -1.44 2.92 14.31
CA ASN A 46 -2.80 3.23 14.74
C ASN A 46 -3.40 4.43 14.00
N ILE A 47 -3.23 4.46 12.67
CA ILE A 47 -3.77 5.49 11.76
C ILE A 47 -4.47 4.84 10.58
N GLN A 48 -5.43 5.55 10.00
CA GLN A 48 -6.02 5.18 8.71
C GLN A 48 -5.38 6.04 7.60
N LEU A 49 -4.79 5.38 6.60
CA LEU A 49 -4.13 6.05 5.47
C LEU A 49 -4.99 6.04 4.21
N LEU A 50 -5.71 4.94 4.00
CA LEU A 50 -6.56 4.77 2.83
C LEU A 50 -8.02 4.77 3.24
N ASP A 51 -8.81 5.60 2.57
CA ASP A 51 -10.25 5.49 2.64
C ASP A 51 -10.71 4.35 1.73
N ARG A 52 -11.31 3.33 2.33
CA ARG A 52 -11.88 2.17 1.64
C ARG A 52 -13.41 2.18 1.66
N SER A 53 -13.99 3.31 2.09
CA SER A 53 -15.42 3.59 1.99
C SER A 53 -15.73 3.83 0.52
N GLY A 54 -15.94 2.73 -0.23
CA GLY A 54 -16.46 2.81 -1.59
C GLY A 54 -17.87 3.39 -1.61
#